data_AF-A0A6G6YMQ0-F1
#
_entry.id   AF-A0A6G6YMQ0-F1
#
_cell.length_a   1.000
_cell.length_b   1.000
_cell.length_c   1.000
_cell.angle_alpha   90.00
_cell.angle_beta   90.00
_cell.angle_gamma   90.00
#
_symmetry.space_group_name_H-M   'P 1'
#
loop_
_entity.id
_entity.type
_entity.pdbx_description
1 polymer ?
#
loop_
_entity_poly.entity_id
_entity_poly.type
_entity_poly.pdbx_seq_one_letter_code
_entity_poly.pdbx_strand_id
1 'polypeptide(L)'
;MVKSGRADKSAISQSIPSIAPPITALGVAKYAGLLSAGIPNEILVTGSLPRGETTQNVTYFVVDQATKTIVSQVILPDASDRFNAVEMRVKVGRYASAYDIGTFDANGEFAVCPFLSVRSSLNLSPPGEPSSG
;
A
#
# COMPACT_ATOMS: atom_id res chain seq x y z
N MET A 1 -8.08 68.55 20.22
CA MET A 1 -6.80 67.99 19.72
C MET A 1 -6.12 67.38 20.94
N VAL A 2 -5.98 66.06 21.08
CA VAL A 2 -5.07 65.17 20.33
C VAL A 2 -5.62 63.71 20.27
N LYS A 3 -5.23 63.00 19.22
CA LYS A 3 -5.56 61.64 18.74
C LYS A 3 -5.41 60.52 19.82
N SER A 4 -6.38 59.59 19.94
CA SER A 4 -6.48 58.27 19.27
C SER A 4 -5.27 57.33 19.48
N GLY A 5 -5.56 56.12 19.98
CA GLY A 5 -4.63 54.99 19.98
C GLY A 5 -5.07 53.80 20.83
N ARG A 6 -6.23 53.19 20.55
CA ARG A 6 -6.60 51.85 21.06
C ARG A 6 -5.74 50.82 20.32
N ALA A 7 -4.77 50.23 21.00
CA ALA A 7 -4.06 49.06 20.49
C ALA A 7 -4.89 47.81 20.80
N ASP A 8 -5.76 47.42 19.85
CA ASP A 8 -6.34 46.08 19.85
C ASP A 8 -5.19 45.07 19.69
N LYS A 9 -4.81 44.43 20.79
CA LYS A 9 -4.07 43.16 20.74
C LYS A 9 -5.05 42.08 20.28
N SER A 10 -5.31 42.03 18.98
CA SER A 10 -5.85 40.82 18.34
C SER A 10 -4.81 39.72 18.51
N ALA A 11 -4.96 38.93 19.58
CA ALA A 11 -4.28 37.65 19.69
C ALA A 11 -4.70 36.83 18.47
N ILE A 12 -3.74 36.58 17.59
CA ILE A 12 -3.88 35.66 16.48
C ILE A 12 -4.04 34.29 17.13
N SER A 13 -5.27 33.84 17.33
CA SER A 13 -5.58 32.44 17.64
C SER A 13 -5.14 31.62 16.44
N GLN A 14 -3.88 31.22 16.42
CA GLN A 14 -3.40 30.17 15.54
C GLN A 14 -4.14 28.91 15.94
N SER A 15 -5.12 28.51 15.12
CA SER A 15 -5.77 27.22 15.24
C SER A 15 -4.67 26.16 15.08
N ILE A 16 -4.22 25.58 16.19
CA ILE A 16 -3.41 24.37 16.15
C ILE A 16 -4.27 23.36 15.37
N PRO A 17 -3.80 22.83 14.22
CA PRO A 17 -4.57 21.82 13.51
C PRO A 17 -4.83 20.70 14.51
N SER A 18 -6.11 20.39 14.74
CA SER A 18 -6.49 19.26 15.56
C SER A 18 -5.89 18.03 14.90
N ILE A 19 -4.75 17.57 15.44
CA ILE A 19 -4.13 16.33 15.02
C ILE A 19 -5.11 15.27 15.48
N ALA A 20 -5.90 14.76 14.53
CA ALA A 20 -6.82 13.69 14.81
C ALA A 20 -6.03 12.56 15.50
N PRO A 21 -6.52 12.02 16.62
CA PRO A 21 -5.80 10.98 17.34
C PRO A 21 -5.48 9.82 16.39
N PRO A 22 -4.32 9.16 16.56
CA PRO A 22 -3.81 8.17 15.61
C PRO A 22 -4.80 7.00 15.38
N ILE A 23 -5.73 6.79 16.31
CA ILE A 23 -6.82 5.82 16.21
C ILE A 23 -8.15 6.58 16.32
N THR A 24 -8.93 6.57 15.24
CA THR A 24 -10.28 7.18 15.20
C THR A 24 -11.34 6.09 15.04
N ALA A 25 -12.56 6.36 15.52
CA ALA A 25 -13.69 5.44 15.32
C ALA A 25 -13.96 5.16 13.83
N LEU A 26 -13.82 6.17 12.97
CA LEU A 26 -13.91 6.01 11.51
C LEU A 26 -12.78 5.13 10.96
N GLY A 27 -11.56 5.29 11.48
CA GLY A 27 -10.42 4.44 11.15
C GLY A 27 -10.69 2.97 11.51
N VAL A 28 -11.15 2.71 12.73
CA VAL A 28 -11.52 1.36 13.21
C VAL A 28 -12.66 0.77 12.37
N ALA A 29 -13.69 1.54 12.05
CA ALA A 29 -14.84 1.08 11.25
C ALA A 29 -14.42 0.64 9.83
N LYS A 30 -13.45 1.32 9.21
CA LYS A 30 -12.90 0.91 7.90
C LYS A 30 -12.22 -0.46 7.94
N TYR A 31 -11.61 -0.83 9.07
CA TYR A 31 -10.98 -2.15 9.25
C TYR A 31 -11.95 -3.22 9.75
N ALA A 32 -13.02 -2.86 10.45
CA ALA A 32 -13.98 -3.82 11.01
C ALA A 32 -14.61 -4.73 9.95
N GLY A 33 -14.93 -4.19 8.77
CA GLY A 33 -15.48 -4.98 7.66
C GLY A 33 -14.50 -6.03 7.12
N LEU A 34 -13.20 -5.72 7.05
CA LEU A 34 -12.16 -6.65 6.62
C LEU A 34 -11.97 -7.79 7.63
N LEU A 35 -11.91 -7.44 8.92
CA LEU A 35 -11.75 -8.41 10.01
C LEU A 35 -12.97 -9.34 10.12
N SER A 36 -14.19 -8.79 10.01
CA SER A 36 -15.43 -9.57 10.10
C SER A 36 -15.64 -10.49 8.91
N ALA A 37 -15.15 -10.12 7.72
CA ALA A 37 -15.22 -10.95 6.52
C ALA A 37 -14.16 -12.07 6.50
N GLY A 38 -13.27 -12.15 7.52
CA GLY A 38 -12.19 -13.13 7.57
C GLY A 38 -11.20 -12.99 6.41
N ILE A 39 -11.17 -11.83 5.75
CA ILE A 39 -10.30 -11.59 4.60
C ILE A 39 -8.87 -11.48 5.12
N PRO A 40 -7.95 -12.38 4.72
CA PRO A 40 -6.55 -12.16 5.00
C PRO A 40 -6.12 -10.88 4.28
N ASN A 41 -5.51 -9.95 5.01
CA ASN A 41 -4.88 -8.75 4.43
C ASN A 41 -3.59 -9.15 3.71
N GLU A 42 -3.71 -10.06 2.75
CA GLU A 42 -2.63 -10.67 2.02
C GLU A 42 -2.85 -10.48 0.53
N ILE A 43 -1.74 -10.39 -0.18
CA ILE A 43 -1.66 -10.42 -1.63
C ILE A 43 -0.71 -11.55 -2.01
N LEU A 44 -0.80 -12.01 -3.24
CA LEU A 44 0.21 -12.91 -3.79
C LEU A 44 1.08 -12.15 -4.79
N VAL A 45 2.37 -12.13 -4.52
CA VAL A 45 3.40 -11.67 -5.45
C VAL A 45 3.92 -12.89 -6.19
N THR A 46 3.87 -12.86 -7.52
CA THR A 46 4.36 -13.93 -8.38
C THR A 46 5.23 -13.40 -9.50
N GLY A 47 6.10 -14.23 -10.07
CA GLY A 47 6.83 -13.86 -11.26
C GLY A 47 8.04 -14.74 -11.52
N SER A 48 8.96 -14.24 -12.32
CA SER A 48 10.22 -14.91 -12.60
C SER A 48 11.37 -13.92 -12.59
N LEU A 49 12.37 -14.14 -11.75
CA LEU A 49 13.57 -13.31 -11.71
C LEU A 49 14.36 -13.45 -13.02
N PRO A 50 15.05 -12.39 -13.45
CA PRO A 50 16.06 -12.48 -14.50
C PRO A 50 17.09 -13.57 -14.19
N ARG A 51 17.61 -14.22 -15.25
CA ARG A 51 18.73 -15.16 -15.11
C ARG A 51 20.04 -14.41 -14.92
N GLY A 52 20.94 -15.00 -14.16
CA GLY A 52 22.25 -14.46 -13.82
C GLY A 52 22.64 -14.69 -12.37
N GLU A 53 23.92 -14.47 -12.10
CA GLU A 53 24.47 -14.42 -10.74
C GLU A 53 23.83 -13.25 -9.97
N THR A 54 23.42 -13.51 -8.73
CA THR A 54 22.92 -12.47 -7.84
C THR A 54 24.04 -11.49 -7.53
N THR A 55 23.85 -10.20 -7.85
CA THR A 55 24.82 -9.16 -7.48
C THR A 55 24.37 -8.37 -6.26
N GLN A 56 23.05 -8.30 -6.03
CA GLN A 56 22.47 -7.57 -4.91
C GLN A 56 21.04 -8.05 -4.60
N ASN A 57 20.59 -7.72 -3.38
CA ASN A 57 19.18 -7.80 -3.02
C ASN A 57 18.50 -6.47 -3.32
N VAL A 58 17.37 -6.54 -4.02
CA VAL A 58 16.55 -5.39 -4.44
C VAL A 58 15.26 -5.37 -3.64
N THR A 59 14.91 -4.21 -3.10
CA THR A 59 13.61 -3.98 -2.45
C THR A 59 12.60 -3.54 -3.51
N TYR A 60 11.59 -4.37 -3.72
CA TYR A 60 10.43 -4.06 -4.55
C TYR A 60 9.28 -3.58 -3.67
N PHE A 61 8.63 -2.50 -4.07
CA PHE A 61 7.49 -1.92 -3.38
C PHE A 61 6.20 -2.32 -4.09
N VAL A 62 5.19 -2.66 -3.29
CA VAL A 62 3.83 -2.85 -3.79
C VAL A 62 3.05 -1.57 -3.55
N VAL A 63 2.43 -1.05 -4.61
CA VAL A 63 1.74 0.24 -4.62
C VAL A 63 0.26 0.05 -4.98
N ASP A 64 -0.63 0.68 -4.22
CA ASP A 64 -2.04 0.83 -4.59
C ASP A 64 -2.15 1.73 -5.83
N GLN A 65 -2.66 1.19 -6.94
CA GLN A 65 -2.76 1.93 -8.20
C GLN A 65 -3.64 3.19 -8.10
N ALA A 66 -4.68 3.17 -7.27
CA ALA A 66 -5.65 4.26 -7.17
C ALA A 66 -5.14 5.41 -6.32
N THR A 67 -4.46 5.11 -5.22
CA THR A 67 -3.97 6.13 -4.27
C THR A 67 -2.49 6.44 -4.40
N LYS A 68 -1.75 5.65 -5.19
CA LYS A 68 -0.28 5.72 -5.33
C LYS A 68 0.46 5.61 -4.00
N THR A 69 -0.14 4.91 -3.04
CA THR A 69 0.45 4.66 -1.72
C THR A 69 1.17 3.31 -1.70
N ILE A 70 2.33 3.26 -1.02
CA ILE A 70 3.03 2.01 -0.76
C ILE A 70 2.22 1.24 0.30
N VAL A 71 1.87 -0.01 -0.01
CA VAL A 71 1.07 -0.87 0.87
C VAL A 71 1.87 -2.04 1.43
N SER A 72 2.98 -2.40 0.80
CA SER A 72 3.92 -3.43 1.26
C SER A 72 5.24 -3.37 0.50
N GLN A 73 6.19 -4.23 0.89
CA GLN A 73 7.47 -4.41 0.21
C GLN A 73 7.92 -5.87 0.26
N VAL A 74 8.74 -6.27 -0.71
CA VAL A 74 9.42 -7.56 -0.75
C VAL A 74 10.89 -7.36 -1.12
N ILE A 75 11.77 -8.18 -0.60
CA ILE A 75 13.21 -8.14 -0.92
C ILE A 75 13.53 -9.41 -1.70
N LEU A 76 14.05 -9.24 -2.90
CA LEU A 76 14.39 -10.34 -3.82
C LEU A 76 15.78 -10.10 -4.41
N PRO A 77 16.52 -11.14 -4.79
CA PRO A 77 17.74 -10.95 -5.56
C PRO A 77 17.42 -10.33 -6.93
N ASP A 78 18.36 -9.57 -7.48
CA ASP A 78 18.24 -8.94 -8.81
C ASP A 78 18.22 -9.96 -9.96
N ALA A 79 18.92 -11.08 -9.80
CA ALA A 79 18.93 -12.22 -10.71
C ALA A 79 19.15 -13.53 -9.95
N SER A 80 18.77 -14.66 -10.54
CA SER A 80 19.12 -15.99 -10.03
C SER A 80 19.20 -17.06 -11.11
N ASP A 81 20.29 -17.83 -11.10
CA ASP A 81 20.44 -19.05 -11.92
C ASP A 81 19.94 -20.32 -11.24
N ARG A 82 19.66 -20.27 -9.93
CA ARG A 82 19.28 -21.45 -9.14
C ARG A 82 17.77 -21.55 -8.92
N PHE A 83 17.13 -20.42 -8.57
CA PHE A 83 15.69 -20.35 -8.30
C PHE A 83 15.15 -19.04 -8.86
N ASN A 84 14.47 -19.11 -10.01
CA ASN A 84 13.95 -17.91 -10.67
C ASN A 84 12.44 -17.70 -10.44
N ALA A 85 11.66 -18.75 -10.22
CA ALA A 85 10.23 -18.62 -9.95
C ALA A 85 9.98 -17.99 -8.56
N VAL A 86 9.14 -16.96 -8.52
CA VAL A 86 8.74 -16.27 -7.29
C VAL A 86 7.26 -16.54 -7.05
N GLU A 87 6.91 -16.98 -5.85
CA GLU A 87 5.54 -17.04 -5.36
C GLU A 87 5.55 -16.79 -3.85
N MET A 88 4.95 -15.67 -3.41
CA MET A 88 4.98 -15.25 -2.01
C MET A 88 3.65 -14.63 -1.59
N ARG A 89 3.13 -15.06 -0.43
CA ARG A 89 2.04 -14.37 0.26
C ARG A 89 2.61 -13.24 1.09
N VAL A 90 2.11 -12.03 0.87
CA VAL A 90 2.64 -10.81 1.47
C VAL A 90 1.53 -10.08 2.19
N LYS A 91 1.77 -9.67 3.43
CA LYS A 91 0.81 -8.84 4.18
C LYS A 91 0.80 -7.42 3.65
N VAL A 92 -0.39 -6.83 3.55
CA VAL A 92 -0.58 -5.43 3.16
C VAL A 92 -1.15 -4.61 4.32
N GLY A 93 -0.67 -3.38 4.46
CA GLY A 93 -1.23 -2.44 5.45
C GLY A 93 -2.64 -1.97 5.09
N ARG A 94 -2.99 -2.03 3.80
CA ARG A 94 -4.29 -1.63 3.27
C ARG A 94 -4.61 -2.41 2.00
N TYR A 95 -5.86 -2.86 1.90
CA TYR A 95 -6.37 -3.51 0.69
C TYR A 95 -6.67 -2.48 -0.40
N ALA A 96 -6.32 -2.81 -1.63
CA ALA A 96 -6.64 -2.08 -2.85
C ALA A 96 -7.26 -3.01 -3.90
N SER A 97 -8.00 -2.44 -4.84
CA SER A 97 -8.61 -3.19 -5.95
C SER A 97 -7.58 -3.67 -6.98
N ALA A 98 -6.47 -2.94 -7.13
CA ALA A 98 -5.36 -3.25 -8.03
C ALA A 98 -4.04 -2.76 -7.44
N TYR A 99 -2.95 -3.44 -7.80
CA TYR A 99 -1.61 -3.16 -7.29
C TYR A 99 -0.59 -3.18 -8.42
N ASP A 100 0.41 -2.31 -8.31
CA ASP A 100 1.67 -2.41 -9.06
C ASP A 100 2.79 -2.90 -8.13
N ILE A 101 3.79 -3.56 -8.71
CA ILE A 101 5.05 -3.88 -8.01
C ILE A 101 6.22 -3.32 -8.81
N GLY A 102 7.17 -2.70 -8.13
CA GLY A 102 8.24 -1.97 -8.80
C GLY A 102 9.31 -1.45 -7.85
N THR A 103 10.19 -0.62 -8.39
CA THR A 103 11.25 0.04 -7.63
C THR A 103 11.16 1.55 -7.82
N PHE A 104 11.81 2.32 -6.95
CA PHE A 104 11.98 3.75 -7.15
C PHE A 104 13.37 4.00 -7.74
N ASP A 105 13.44 4.84 -8.76
CA ASP A 105 14.72 5.27 -9.34
C ASP A 105 15.41 6.32 -8.44
N ALA A 106 16.58 6.80 -8.88
CA ALA A 106 17.33 7.82 -8.15
C ALA A 106 16.62 9.19 -8.05
N ASN A 107 15.62 9.43 -8.90
CA ASN A 107 14.79 10.64 -8.89
C ASN A 107 13.54 10.48 -8.01
N GLY A 108 13.31 9.28 -7.46
CA GLY A 108 12.10 8.94 -6.70
C GLY A 108 10.89 8.62 -7.58
N GLU A 109 11.08 8.37 -8.87
CA GLU A 109 10.03 7.93 -9.77
C GLU A 109 9.80 6.41 -9.66
N PHE A 110 8.54 6.00 -9.60
CA PHE A 110 8.18 4.58 -9.48
C PHE A 110 8.19 3.90 -10.86
N ALA A 111 9.08 2.94 -11.03
CA ALA A 111 9.17 2.09 -12.21
C ALA A 111 8.58 0.71 -11.93
N VAL A 112 7.53 0.35 -12.68
CA VAL A 112 6.88 -0.96 -12.59
C VAL A 112 7.85 -2.06 -13.04
N CYS A 113 7.94 -3.13 -12.25
CA CYS A 113 8.73 -4.30 -12.57
C CYS A 113 8.00 -5.16 -13.61
N PRO A 114 8.60 -5.46 -14.78
CA PRO A 114 7.89 -6.14 -15.86
C PRO A 114 7.77 -7.66 -15.67
N PHE A 115 8.50 -8.25 -14.73
CA PHE A 115 8.58 -9.71 -14.52
C PHE A 115 7.98 -10.18 -13.19
N LEU A 116 7.45 -9.25 -12.39
CA LEU A 116 6.70 -9.52 -11.18
C LEU A 116 5.27 -9.00 -11.34
N SER A 117 4.32 -9.69 -10.72
CA SER A 117 2.90 -9.36 -10.73
C SER A 117 2.32 -9.53 -9.34
N VAL A 118 1.26 -8.77 -9.06
CA VAL A 118 0.53 -8.85 -7.79
C VAL A 118 -0.91 -9.22 -8.06
N ARG A 119 -1.41 -10.26 -7.39
CA ARG A 119 -2.84 -10.60 -7.36
C ARG A 119 -3.38 -10.50 -5.95
N SER A 120 -4.58 -9.96 -5.82
CA SER A 120 -5.31 -9.97 -4.57
C SER A 120 -5.71 -11.39 -4.20
N SER A 121 -5.57 -11.80 -2.94
CA SER A 121 -6.01 -13.14 -2.51
C SER A 121 -7.53 -13.24 -2.31
N LEU A 122 -8.28 -12.17 -2.60
CA LEU A 122 -9.74 -12.19 -2.64
C LEU A 122 -10.23 -13.02 -3.84
N ASN A 123 -10.21 -14.34 -3.68
CA ASN A 123 -11.08 -15.20 -4.44
C ASN A 123 -12.48 -15.09 -3.82
N LEU A 124 -13.22 -14.03 -4.16
CA LEU A 124 -14.65 -13.97 -3.85
C LEU A 124 -15.32 -14.97 -4.78
N SER A 125 -15.62 -16.18 -4.28
CA SER A 125 -16.56 -17.06 -4.97
C SER A 125 -17.85 -16.27 -5.21
N PRO A 126 -18.41 -16.27 -6.44
CA PRO A 126 -19.70 -15.65 -6.66
C PRO A 126 -20.75 -16.34 -5.75
N PRO A 127 -21.68 -15.59 -5.14
CA PRO A 127 -22.71 -16.17 -4.31
C PRO A 127 -23.63 -17.07 -5.15
N GLY A 128 -23.47 -18.39 -4.97
CA GLY A 128 -24.44 -19.42 -5.33
C GLY A 128 -24.70 -19.63 -6.82
N GLU A 129 -23.94 -20.53 -7.45
CA GLU A 129 -24.55 -21.35 -8.50
C GLU A 129 -25.45 -22.41 -7.81
N PRO A 130 -26.77 -22.45 -8.06
CA PRO A 130 -27.57 -23.56 -7.60
C PRO A 130 -27.12 -24.83 -8.31
N SER A 131 -26.81 -25.88 -7.55
CA SER A 131 -26.59 -27.20 -8.13
C SER A 131 -27.90 -27.66 -8.76
N SER A 132 -27.94 -27.72 -10.09
CA SER A 132 -29.01 -28.41 -10.79
C SER A 132 -28.87 -29.91 -10.54
N GLY A 133 -29.71 -30.42 -9.63
CA GLY A 133 -30.03 -31.84 -9.54
C GLY A 133 -31.20 -32.20 -10.45
#